data_AF-A0A0B1TM31-F1
#
_entry.id   AF-A0A0B1TM31-F1
#
_cell.length_a   1.000
_cell.length_b   1.000
_cell.length_c   1.000
_cell.angle_alpha   90.00
_cell.angle_beta   90.00
_cell.angle_gamma   90.00
#
_symmetry.space_group_name_H-M   'P 1'
#
loop_
_entity.id
_entity.type
_entity.pdbx_description
1 polymer ?
#
loop_
_entity_poly.entity_id
_entity_poly.type
_entity_poly.pdbx_seq_one_letter_code
_entity_poly.pdbx_strand_id
1 'polypeptide(L)'
;LSKLSAGTYSLLAHYYEKVRPDIVILGKALSGGVYPVSAVLCDDHIMMNIKPGQHGSTYGGNPVACRAAIEAIKVIEDEGLVENSAKMGKLLMEKLRTLPKEVVPVVRGRGLFCAIVINKKFDAWKVCNRLLKNGLLSKNTHGDIIRFTPPLCITQEQIEESSQIIIDTINEVAAEHK
;
A
#
# COMPACT_ATOMS: atom_id res chain seq x y z
N LEU A 1 6.59 15.15 11.03
CA LEU A 1 7.03 13.74 11.24
C LEU A 1 6.81 13.24 12.68
N SER A 2 7.30 13.89 13.74
CA SER A 2 7.13 13.40 15.13
C SER A 2 5.69 13.37 15.65
N LYS A 3 4.79 14.21 15.11
CA LYS A 3 3.36 14.20 15.51
C LYS A 3 2.57 13.00 14.97
N LEU A 4 3.01 12.40 13.86
CA LEU A 4 2.36 11.24 13.22
C LEU A 4 2.88 9.88 13.72
N SER A 5 3.86 9.87 14.62
CA SER A 5 4.53 8.66 15.10
C SER A 5 4.05 8.17 16.47
N ALA A 6 3.14 8.90 17.13
CA ALA A 6 2.78 8.69 18.54
C ALA A 6 1.38 8.08 18.74
N GLY A 7 0.72 7.59 17.69
CA GLY A 7 -0.59 6.94 17.74
C GLY A 7 -0.52 5.40 17.59
N THR A 8 -1.68 4.75 17.69
CA THR A 8 -1.87 3.31 17.39
C THR A 8 -1.48 2.93 15.95
N TYR A 9 -1.44 3.93 15.06
CA TYR A 9 -1.12 3.81 13.64
C TYR A 9 0.07 4.70 13.30
N SER A 10 0.78 4.37 12.22
CA SER A 10 2.06 5.00 11.89
C SER A 10 2.19 5.39 10.42
N LEU A 11 2.77 6.57 10.21
CA LEU A 11 3.24 7.09 8.92
C LEU A 11 4.30 6.19 8.25
N LEU A 12 5.21 5.62 9.04
CA LEU A 12 6.30 4.78 8.55
C LEU A 12 6.19 3.38 9.15
N ALA A 13 6.30 2.35 8.29
CA ALA A 13 6.09 0.97 8.70
C ALA A 13 7.03 0.51 9.83
N HIS A 14 8.27 1.03 9.88
CA HIS A 14 9.24 0.64 10.91
C HIS A 14 8.87 1.10 12.33
N TYR A 15 8.00 2.11 12.49
CA TYR A 15 7.54 2.51 13.84
C TYR A 15 6.65 1.45 14.49
N TYR A 16 5.96 0.61 13.71
CA TYR A 16 5.18 -0.51 14.28
C TYR A 16 6.07 -1.49 15.06
N GLU A 17 7.31 -1.66 14.61
CA GLU A 17 8.29 -2.54 15.23
C GLU A 17 9.22 -1.79 16.21
N LYS A 18 8.97 -0.49 16.44
CA LYS A 18 9.79 0.40 17.27
C LYS A 18 11.28 0.39 16.89
N VAL A 19 11.57 0.22 15.60
CA VAL A 19 12.93 0.24 15.05
C VAL A 19 13.27 1.66 14.59
N ARG A 20 14.50 2.13 14.83
CA ARG A 20 15.03 3.36 14.24
C ARG A 20 16.08 3.01 13.19
N PRO A 21 15.76 3.03 11.88
CA PRO A 21 16.74 2.80 10.83
C PRO A 21 17.76 3.93 10.76
N ASP A 22 19.01 3.62 10.43
CA ASP A 22 20.06 4.62 10.19
C ASP A 22 19.82 5.39 8.88
N ILE A 23 19.22 4.73 7.88
CA ILE A 23 18.84 5.30 6.59
C ILE A 23 17.39 4.92 6.28
N VAL A 24 16.57 5.91 5.91
CA VAL A 24 15.20 5.74 5.45
C VAL A 24 15.07 6.22 4.00
N ILE A 25 14.45 5.39 3.16
CA ILE A 25 14.22 5.70 1.75
C ILE A 25 12.73 5.90 1.52
N LEU A 26 12.38 7.02 0.90
CA LEU A 26 11.00 7.40 0.57
C LEU A 26 10.87 7.65 -0.94
N GLY A 27 9.65 7.52 -1.45
CA GLY A 27 9.29 7.80 -2.85
C GLY A 27 7.82 7.52 -3.10
N LYS A 28 7.44 7.19 -4.34
CA LYS A 28 6.05 6.84 -4.74
C LYS A 28 5.03 7.88 -4.26
N ALA A 29 4.35 7.61 -3.14
CA ALA A 29 3.35 8.48 -2.54
C ALA A 29 3.93 9.78 -1.97
N LEU A 30 5.26 9.91 -1.88
CA LEU A 30 5.93 11.13 -1.41
C LEU A 30 5.46 12.39 -2.16
N SER A 31 5.01 12.27 -3.40
CA SER A 31 4.47 13.35 -4.22
C SER A 31 2.99 13.19 -4.55
N GLY A 32 2.28 12.27 -3.89
CA GLY A 32 0.89 11.93 -4.24
C GLY A 32 0.73 11.33 -5.65
N GLY A 33 1.82 10.89 -6.28
CA GLY A 33 1.79 10.32 -7.64
C GLY A 33 1.76 11.36 -8.77
N VAL A 34 1.81 12.67 -8.47
CA VAL A 34 1.77 13.72 -9.51
C VAL A 34 3.13 14.07 -10.10
N TYR A 35 4.22 13.72 -9.40
CA TYR A 35 5.59 14.02 -9.85
C TYR A 35 6.58 12.94 -9.39
N PRO A 36 7.60 12.55 -10.16
CA PRO A 36 8.62 11.60 -9.68
C PRO A 36 9.47 12.24 -8.58
N VAL A 37 9.31 11.76 -7.35
CA VAL A 37 10.07 12.22 -6.18
C VAL A 37 10.51 11.03 -5.33
N SER A 38 11.76 11.06 -4.90
CA SER A 38 12.31 10.16 -3.88
C SER A 38 13.14 10.98 -2.88
N ALA A 39 13.35 10.41 -1.69
CA ALA A 39 14.20 11.02 -0.66
C ALA A 39 14.99 9.93 0.08
N VAL A 40 16.19 10.29 0.51
CA VAL A 40 17.04 9.51 1.41
C VAL A 40 17.25 10.35 2.67
N LEU A 41 16.86 9.81 3.82
CA LEU A 41 16.97 10.47 5.12
C LEU A 41 17.93 9.66 5.97
N CYS A 42 18.91 10.33 6.58
CA CYS A 42 19.82 9.75 7.57
C CYS A 42 20.42 10.85 8.45
N ASP A 43 21.06 10.45 9.55
CA ASP A 43 21.74 11.37 10.46
C ASP A 43 22.98 12.01 9.80
N ASP A 44 23.39 13.17 10.30
CA ASP A 44 24.51 13.94 9.75
C ASP A 44 25.82 13.14 9.64
N HIS A 45 26.13 12.31 10.63
CA HIS A 45 27.34 11.49 10.63
C HIS A 45 27.40 10.49 9.47
N ILE A 46 26.26 10.20 8.82
CA ILE A 46 26.15 9.42 7.59
C ILE A 46 26.06 10.37 6.39
N MET A 47 25.09 11.28 6.38
CA MET A 47 24.79 12.14 5.22
C MET A 47 25.97 13.03 4.83
N MET A 48 26.69 13.58 5.81
CA MET A 48 27.78 14.54 5.58
C MET A 48 29.06 13.90 5.04
N ASN A 49 29.10 12.59 4.81
CA ASN A 49 30.18 11.94 4.07
C ASN A 49 30.12 12.21 2.56
N ILE A 50 28.94 12.55 2.01
CA ILE A 50 28.79 12.94 0.61
C ILE A 50 29.27 14.38 0.43
N LYS A 51 30.37 14.57 -0.32
CA LYS A 51 31.01 15.88 -0.54
C LYS A 51 30.56 16.51 -1.88
N PRO A 52 30.76 17.83 -2.06
CA PRO A 52 30.48 18.51 -3.32
C PRO A 52 31.15 17.78 -4.51
N GLY A 53 30.38 17.54 -5.58
CA GLY A 53 30.83 16.85 -6.78
C GLY A 53 30.76 15.32 -6.74
N GLN A 54 30.44 14.69 -5.60
CA GLN A 54 30.38 13.22 -5.48
C GLN A 54 29.00 12.62 -5.79
N HIS A 55 27.93 13.42 -5.69
CA HIS A 55 26.57 13.00 -5.95
C HIS A 55 25.77 14.17 -6.54
N GLY A 56 24.80 13.87 -7.41
CA GLY A 56 23.98 14.88 -8.04
C GLY A 56 22.91 14.27 -8.95
N SER A 57 21.93 15.10 -9.30
CA SER A 57 20.87 14.76 -10.25
C SER A 57 20.36 16.03 -10.90
N THR A 58 20.20 16.03 -12.22
CA THR A 58 19.70 17.18 -12.99
C THR A 58 18.34 17.67 -12.50
N TYR A 59 17.46 16.74 -12.10
CA TYR A 59 16.11 17.05 -11.63
C TYR A 59 15.94 16.87 -10.12
N GLY A 60 16.99 16.44 -9.42
CA GLY A 60 16.95 16.21 -7.98
C GLY A 60 16.74 17.51 -7.21
N GLY A 61 15.78 17.52 -6.28
CA GLY A 61 15.52 18.69 -5.44
C GLY A 61 14.93 19.89 -6.17
N ASN A 62 14.38 19.72 -7.38
CA ASN A 62 13.79 20.83 -8.12
C ASN A 62 12.56 21.41 -7.38
N PRO A 63 12.27 22.72 -7.50
CA PRO A 63 11.23 23.38 -6.71
C PRO A 63 9.81 22.82 -6.91
N VAL A 64 9.48 22.36 -8.13
CA VAL A 64 8.15 21.79 -8.43
C VAL A 64 7.96 20.47 -7.70
N ALA A 65 8.97 19.58 -7.75
CA ALA A 65 8.98 18.33 -7.00
C ALA A 65 8.86 18.57 -5.49
N CYS A 66 9.63 19.52 -4.95
CA CYS A 66 9.59 19.87 -3.53
C CYS A 66 8.20 20.37 -3.12
N ARG A 67 7.55 21.23 -3.92
CA ARG A 67 6.21 21.72 -3.61
C ARG A 67 5.17 20.60 -3.67
N ALA A 68 5.20 19.77 -4.70
CA ALA A 68 4.31 18.61 -4.82
C ALA A 68 4.45 17.67 -3.62
N ALA A 69 5.69 17.42 -3.17
CA ALA A 69 5.93 16.56 -2.00
C ALA A 69 5.42 17.16 -0.68
N ILE A 70 5.64 18.46 -0.47
CA ILE A 70 5.13 19.16 0.73
C ILE A 70 3.60 19.07 0.79
N GLU A 71 2.91 19.37 -0.31
CA GLU A 71 1.44 19.32 -0.33
C GLU A 71 0.91 17.88 -0.17
N ALA A 72 1.56 16.88 -0.77
CA ALA A 72 1.17 15.48 -0.57
C ALA A 72 1.29 15.04 0.90
N ILE A 73 2.34 15.46 1.60
CA ILE A 73 2.51 15.17 3.04
C ILE A 73 1.43 15.89 3.87
N LYS A 74 1.11 17.15 3.55
CA LYS A 74 0.03 17.87 4.24
C LYS A 74 -1.31 17.20 4.07
N VAL A 75 -1.66 16.75 2.87
CA VAL A 75 -2.91 15.99 2.62
C VAL A 75 -2.99 14.73 3.49
N ILE A 76 -1.88 14.00 3.66
CA ILE A 76 -1.84 12.84 4.56
C ILE A 76 -2.16 13.23 6.02
N GLU A 77 -1.66 14.37 6.48
CA GLU A 77 -1.90 14.91 7.83
C GLU A 77 -3.32 15.46 7.99
N ASP A 78 -3.75 16.35 7.09
CA ASP A 78 -4.99 17.10 7.18
C ASP A 78 -6.23 16.21 7.00
N GLU A 79 -6.15 15.18 6.16
CA GLU A 79 -7.25 14.24 5.92
C GLU A 79 -7.20 12.99 6.83
N GLY A 80 -6.22 12.86 7.72
CA GLY A 80 -6.10 11.72 8.64
C GLY A 80 -5.96 10.37 7.91
N LEU A 81 -5.17 10.33 6.83
CA LEU A 81 -5.09 9.17 5.94
C LEU A 81 -4.41 7.96 6.58
N VAL A 82 -3.56 8.16 7.59
CA VAL A 82 -2.92 7.08 8.35
C VAL A 82 -3.96 6.33 9.18
N GLU A 83 -4.84 7.07 9.86
CA GLU A 83 -5.94 6.56 10.66
C GLU A 83 -6.97 5.86 9.77
N ASN A 84 -7.33 6.49 8.64
CA ASN A 84 -8.25 5.88 7.70
C ASN A 84 -7.69 4.58 7.11
N SER A 85 -6.41 4.55 6.75
CA SER A 85 -5.73 3.33 6.27
C SER A 85 -5.85 2.18 7.26
N ALA A 86 -5.72 2.46 8.56
CA ALA A 86 -5.84 1.44 9.57
C ALA A 86 -7.29 0.98 9.79
N LYS A 87 -8.23 1.92 9.83
CA LYS A 87 -9.66 1.63 10.00
C LYS A 87 -10.19 0.80 8.81
N MET A 88 -9.96 1.28 7.59
CA MET A 88 -10.41 0.63 6.36
C MET A 88 -9.64 -0.67 6.10
N GLY A 89 -8.34 -0.70 6.40
CA GLY A 89 -7.53 -1.91 6.32
C GLY A 89 -8.02 -3.02 7.24
N LYS A 90 -8.47 -2.69 8.46
CA LYS A 90 -9.10 -3.67 9.36
C LYS A 90 -10.38 -4.26 8.75
N LEU A 91 -11.27 -3.40 8.23
CA LEU A 91 -12.50 -3.84 7.59
C LEU A 91 -12.24 -4.73 6.37
N LEU A 92 -11.31 -4.34 5.50
CA LEU A 92 -10.92 -5.13 4.33
C LEU A 92 -10.36 -6.50 4.76
N MET A 93 -9.46 -6.53 5.75
CA MET A 93 -8.90 -7.78 6.25
C MET A 93 -9.96 -8.71 6.85
N GLU A 94 -10.95 -8.16 7.56
CA GLU A 94 -12.08 -8.94 8.10
C GLU A 94 -12.89 -9.59 6.96
N LYS A 95 -13.21 -8.85 5.89
CA LYS A 95 -13.91 -9.37 4.72
C LYS A 95 -13.07 -10.41 3.96
N LEU A 96 -11.79 -10.14 3.69
CA LEU A 96 -10.92 -11.07 2.98
C LEU A 96 -10.74 -12.40 3.73
N ARG A 97 -10.80 -12.39 5.07
CA ARG A 97 -10.70 -13.60 5.89
C ARG A 97 -11.91 -14.53 5.81
N THR A 98 -13.04 -14.08 5.24
CA THR A 98 -14.21 -14.94 5.01
C THR A 98 -14.11 -15.74 3.71
N LEU A 99 -13.10 -15.49 2.88
CA LEU A 99 -12.89 -16.20 1.63
C LEU A 99 -12.64 -17.70 1.87
N PRO A 100 -13.08 -18.58 0.94
CA PRO A 100 -12.92 -20.02 1.08
C PRO A 100 -11.43 -20.40 1.13
N LYS A 101 -11.00 -21.04 2.23
CA LYS A 101 -9.58 -21.44 2.45
C LYS A 101 -9.03 -22.41 1.41
N GLU A 102 -9.90 -23.14 0.74
CA GLU A 102 -9.60 -23.98 -0.42
C GLU A 102 -8.92 -23.18 -1.54
N VAL A 103 -9.48 -22.00 -1.87
CA VAL A 103 -8.97 -21.10 -2.91
C VAL A 103 -7.96 -20.12 -2.33
N VAL A 104 -8.20 -19.63 -1.11
CA VAL A 104 -7.41 -18.59 -0.45
C VAL A 104 -6.88 -19.09 0.90
N PRO A 105 -5.80 -19.88 0.91
CA PRO A 105 -5.24 -20.43 2.15
C PRO A 105 -4.67 -19.36 3.09
N VAL A 106 -4.25 -18.20 2.57
CA VAL A 106 -3.58 -17.15 3.35
C VAL A 106 -4.13 -15.78 2.99
N VAL A 107 -4.45 -15.00 4.03
CA VAL A 107 -4.79 -13.58 3.97
C VAL A 107 -3.83 -12.82 4.88
N ARG A 108 -3.15 -11.81 4.35
CA ARG A 108 -2.14 -11.05 5.10
C ARG A 108 -2.12 -9.58 4.69
N GLY A 109 -1.72 -8.71 5.61
CA GLY A 109 -1.64 -7.28 5.34
C GLY A 109 -1.57 -6.46 6.62
N ARG A 110 -1.30 -5.17 6.44
CA ARG A 110 -1.38 -4.15 7.50
C ARG A 110 -1.87 -2.85 6.88
N GLY A 111 -2.85 -2.21 7.53
CA GLY A 111 -3.56 -1.08 6.92
C GLY A 111 -4.13 -1.46 5.55
N LEU A 112 -4.14 -0.53 4.61
CA LEU A 112 -4.60 -0.77 3.23
C LEU A 112 -3.55 -1.47 2.33
N PHE A 113 -2.50 -2.07 2.88
CA PHE A 113 -1.62 -2.96 2.12
C PHE A 113 -1.95 -4.42 2.41
N CYS A 114 -2.96 -4.93 1.69
CA CYS A 114 -3.51 -6.27 1.90
C CYS A 114 -3.18 -7.19 0.72
N ALA A 115 -3.13 -8.49 0.98
CA ALA A 115 -2.92 -9.51 -0.03
C ALA A 115 -3.60 -10.83 0.34
N ILE A 116 -4.02 -11.55 -0.68
CA ILE A 116 -4.48 -12.93 -0.60
C ILE A 116 -3.49 -13.81 -1.37
N VAL A 117 -3.25 -15.02 -0.88
CA VAL A 117 -2.50 -16.05 -1.62
C VAL A 117 -3.51 -17.01 -2.21
N ILE A 118 -3.47 -17.18 -3.53
CA ILE A 118 -4.31 -18.13 -4.25
C ILE A 118 -3.64 -19.50 -4.19
N ASN A 119 -4.42 -20.54 -3.88
CA ASN A 119 -3.96 -21.91 -3.91
C ASN A 119 -3.52 -22.26 -5.33
N LYS A 120 -2.36 -22.92 -5.48
CA LYS A 120 -1.76 -23.30 -6.78
C LYS A 120 -2.64 -24.17 -7.68
N LYS A 121 -3.71 -24.77 -7.14
CA LYS A 121 -4.76 -25.45 -7.93
C LYS A 121 -5.55 -24.49 -8.82
N PHE A 122 -5.55 -23.20 -8.47
CA PHE A 122 -6.23 -22.13 -9.17
C PHE A 122 -5.22 -21.18 -9.81
N ASP A 123 -5.64 -20.54 -10.90
CA ASP A 123 -4.82 -19.58 -11.61
C ASP A 123 -5.13 -18.15 -11.13
N ALA A 124 -4.20 -17.55 -10.38
CA ALA A 124 -4.34 -16.19 -9.87
C ALA A 124 -4.47 -15.13 -10.97
N TRP A 125 -3.93 -15.38 -12.17
CA TRP A 125 -4.12 -14.47 -13.31
C TRP A 125 -5.56 -14.50 -13.82
N LYS A 126 -6.19 -15.69 -13.86
CA LYS A 126 -7.62 -15.80 -14.18
C LYS A 126 -8.48 -15.09 -13.16
N VAL A 127 -8.16 -15.21 -11.87
CA VAL A 127 -8.83 -14.46 -10.79
C VAL A 127 -8.69 -12.94 -11.03
N CYS A 128 -7.48 -12.44 -11.32
CA CYS A 128 -7.28 -11.01 -11.61
C CYS A 128 -8.09 -10.54 -12.83
N ASN A 129 -8.16 -11.33 -13.90
CA ASN A 129 -8.96 -11.00 -15.08
C ASN A 129 -10.47 -11.01 -14.78
N ARG A 130 -10.94 -11.87 -13.88
CA ARG A 130 -12.34 -11.87 -13.45
C ARG A 130 -12.66 -10.67 -12.57
N LEU A 131 -11.77 -10.34 -11.62
CA LEU A 131 -11.88 -9.11 -10.83
C LEU A 131 -11.99 -7.88 -11.75
N LEU A 132 -11.15 -7.79 -12.79
CA LEU A 132 -11.20 -6.71 -13.78
C LEU A 132 -12.56 -6.64 -14.47
N LYS A 133 -13.11 -7.77 -14.93
CA LYS A 133 -14.45 -7.83 -15.56
C LYS A 133 -15.56 -7.40 -14.60
N ASN A 134 -15.40 -7.69 -13.31
CA ASN A 134 -16.35 -7.34 -12.26
C ASN A 134 -16.12 -5.93 -11.70
N GLY A 135 -15.23 -5.13 -12.30
CA GLY A 135 -15.02 -3.72 -11.96
C GLY A 135 -13.90 -3.43 -10.97
N LEU A 136 -13.09 -4.43 -10.58
CA LEU A 136 -12.00 -4.26 -9.62
C LEU A 136 -10.63 -4.57 -10.25
N LEU A 137 -9.78 -3.55 -10.35
CA LEU A 137 -8.42 -3.73 -10.83
C LEU A 137 -7.50 -4.23 -9.71
N SER A 138 -6.89 -5.39 -9.92
CA SER A 138 -5.80 -5.89 -9.10
C SER A 138 -4.76 -6.62 -9.96
N LYS A 139 -3.58 -6.87 -9.39
CA LYS A 139 -2.48 -7.55 -10.08
C LYS A 139 -1.85 -8.57 -9.15
N ASN A 140 -1.72 -9.79 -9.67
CA ASN A 140 -0.95 -10.83 -9.02
C ASN A 140 0.56 -10.53 -9.08
N THR A 141 1.29 -11.02 -8.08
CA THR A 141 2.74 -10.94 -7.97
C THR A 141 3.27 -12.30 -7.55
N HIS A 142 4.51 -12.61 -7.93
CA HIS A 142 5.16 -13.90 -7.63
C HIS A 142 4.31 -15.13 -8.03
N GLY A 143 3.48 -14.99 -9.06
CA GLY A 143 2.55 -16.02 -9.53
C GLY A 143 1.20 -15.95 -8.83
N ASP A 144 1.15 -16.30 -7.55
CA ASP A 144 -0.08 -16.69 -6.82
C ASP A 144 -0.60 -15.65 -5.81
N ILE A 145 0.08 -14.52 -5.62
CA ILE A 145 -0.30 -13.52 -4.60
C ILE A 145 -1.04 -12.36 -5.26
N ILE A 146 -2.30 -12.11 -4.90
CA ILE A 146 -3.07 -10.95 -5.37
C ILE A 146 -3.03 -9.84 -4.31
N ARG A 147 -2.66 -8.62 -4.71
CA ARG A 147 -2.53 -7.47 -3.79
C ARG A 147 -3.69 -6.49 -3.94
N PHE A 148 -4.19 -6.03 -2.82
CA PHE A 148 -5.20 -4.98 -2.73
C PHE A 148 -4.57 -3.77 -2.03
N THR A 149 -4.32 -2.72 -2.81
CA THR A 149 -3.69 -1.46 -2.37
C THR A 149 -4.51 -0.27 -2.86
N PRO A 150 -5.74 -0.08 -2.34
CA PRO A 150 -6.54 1.07 -2.72
C PRO A 150 -5.91 2.39 -2.21
N PRO A 151 -6.30 3.55 -2.78
CA PRO A 151 -5.94 4.85 -2.24
C PRO A 151 -6.33 4.99 -0.76
N LEU A 152 -5.55 5.77 0.01
CA LEU A 152 -5.78 5.90 1.45
C LEU A 152 -7.07 6.67 1.81
N CYS A 153 -7.63 7.42 0.86
CA CYS A 153 -8.90 8.11 0.98
C CYS A 153 -10.13 7.24 0.66
N ILE A 154 -9.95 5.92 0.43
CA ILE A 154 -11.07 4.99 0.20
C ILE A 154 -12.06 5.03 1.37
N THR A 155 -13.35 5.03 1.04
CA THR A 155 -14.44 5.08 2.02
C THR A 155 -14.87 3.69 2.47
N GLN A 156 -15.65 3.61 3.56
CA GLN A 156 -16.21 2.35 4.03
C GLN A 156 -17.13 1.70 2.97
N GLU A 157 -17.99 2.49 2.33
CA GLU A 157 -18.90 2.03 1.28
C GLU A 157 -18.12 1.40 0.12
N GLN A 158 -17.02 2.04 -0.31
CA GLN A 158 -16.14 1.49 -1.34
C GLN A 158 -15.39 0.23 -0.90
N ILE A 159 -15.01 0.12 0.38
CA ILE A 159 -14.46 -1.14 0.92
C ILE A 159 -15.49 -2.25 0.90
N GLU A 160 -16.74 -1.97 1.25
CA GLU A 160 -17.82 -2.95 1.22
C GLU A 160 -18.12 -3.42 -0.21
N GLU A 161 -18.27 -2.48 -1.15
CA GLU A 161 -18.45 -2.76 -2.57
C GLU A 161 -17.29 -3.60 -3.14
N SER A 162 -16.05 -3.13 -2.96
CA SER A 162 -14.87 -3.83 -3.47
C SER A 162 -14.67 -5.21 -2.85
N SER A 163 -14.96 -5.36 -1.55
CA SER A 163 -14.91 -6.65 -0.87
C SER A 163 -15.95 -7.61 -1.40
N GLN A 164 -17.16 -7.13 -1.72
CA GLN A 164 -18.22 -7.95 -2.30
C GLN A 164 -17.80 -8.47 -3.68
N ILE A 165 -17.25 -7.60 -4.55
CA ILE A 165 -16.69 -8.01 -5.85
C ILE A 165 -15.64 -9.12 -5.69
N ILE A 166 -14.76 -8.99 -4.68
CA ILE A 166 -13.72 -10.00 -4.41
C ILE A 166 -14.34 -11.33 -3.97
N ILE A 167 -15.30 -11.29 -3.03
CA ILE A 167 -15.96 -12.49 -2.51
C ILE A 167 -16.69 -13.23 -3.62
N ASP A 168 -17.48 -12.53 -4.43
CA ASP A 168 -18.25 -13.12 -5.52
C ASP A 168 -17.33 -13.74 -6.56
N THR A 169 -16.28 -13.00 -6.96
CA THR A 169 -15.27 -13.50 -7.90
C THR A 169 -14.58 -14.77 -7.41
N ILE A 170 -14.20 -14.84 -6.13
CA ILE A 170 -13.53 -16.01 -5.57
C ILE A 170 -14.50 -17.19 -5.48
N ASN A 171 -15.76 -16.96 -5.13
CA ASN A 171 -16.78 -18.01 -5.07
C ASN A 171 -17.12 -18.57 -6.46
N GLU A 172 -17.20 -17.72 -7.49
CA GLU A 172 -17.35 -18.17 -8.88
C GLU A 172 -16.20 -19.09 -9.30
N VAL A 173 -14.95 -18.66 -9.04
CA VAL A 173 -13.76 -19.45 -9.38
C VAL A 173 -13.70 -20.77 -8.61
N ALA A 174 -14.16 -20.78 -7.34
CA ALA A 174 -14.28 -22.00 -6.56
C ALA A 174 -15.30 -22.98 -7.18
N ALA A 175 -16.45 -22.47 -7.63
CA ALA A 175 -17.51 -23.27 -8.23
C ALA A 175 -17.11 -23.87 -9.59
N GLU A 176 -16.35 -23.15 -10.41
CA GLU A 176 -15.86 -23.63 -11.72
C GLU A 176 -14.80 -24.76 -11.60
N HIS A 177 -14.18 -24.93 -10.43
CA HIS A 177 -13.15 -25.95 -10.19
C HIS A 177 -13.69 -27.24 -9.55
N LYS A 178 -14.97 -27.25 -9.15
CA LYS A 178 -15.67 -28.44 -8.66
C LYS A 178 -16.20 -29.27 -9.82
#